data_AF-A0A955V305-F1
#
_entry.id   AF-A0A955V305-F1
#
_cell.length_a   1.000
_cell.length_b   1.000
_cell.length_c   1.000
_cell.angle_alpha   90.00
_cell.angle_beta   90.00
_cell.angle_gamma   90.00
#
_symmetry.space_group_name_H-M   'P 1'
#
loop_
_entity.id
_entity.type
_entity.pdbx_description
1 polymer ?
#
loop_
_entity_poly.entity_id
_entity_poly.type
_entity_poly.pdbx_seq_one_letter_code
_entity_poly.pdbx_strand_id
1 'polypeptide(L)'
;MIRGVHTMFYSSQPAALRAFLGEKLGLPATDVGGGWLIFDLPEADMGCHPASDAEGETPGTHYVSFYCDDVRSTRAELSARGVEFTDDIADVGYGLATHFRMPGGVLVELYQPSYSK
;
A
#
# COMPACT_ATOMS: atom_id res chain seq x y z
N MET A 1 -16.92 16.37 12.76
CA MET A 1 -16.15 15.28 13.41
C MET A 1 -15.75 14.28 12.33
N ILE A 2 -14.51 13.80 12.33
CA ILE A 2 -13.95 12.90 11.29
C ILE A 2 -14.43 11.46 11.55
N ARG A 3 -14.82 10.71 10.50
CA ARG A 3 -15.41 9.35 10.61
C ARG A 3 -14.52 8.22 10.09
N GLY A 4 -13.46 8.55 9.36
CA GLY A 4 -12.58 7.57 8.71
C GLY A 4 -11.63 8.28 7.74
N VAL A 5 -10.80 7.51 7.06
CA VAL A 5 -9.87 7.98 6.03
C VAL A 5 -10.24 7.38 4.67
N HIS A 6 -10.12 8.18 3.60
CA HIS A 6 -10.29 7.72 2.23
C HIS A 6 -8.99 7.95 1.48
N THR A 7 -8.26 6.88 1.19
CA THR A 7 -6.95 6.92 0.52
C THR A 7 -7.11 6.63 -0.97
N MET A 8 -6.24 7.21 -1.80
CA MET A 8 -6.29 7.02 -3.26
C MET A 8 -4.90 6.74 -3.82
N PHE A 9 -4.83 5.81 -4.77
CA PHE A 9 -3.71 5.69 -5.70
C PHE A 9 -4.09 6.31 -7.04
N TYR A 10 -3.19 7.14 -7.57
CA TYR A 10 -3.31 7.64 -8.94
C TYR A 10 -2.46 6.76 -9.86
N SER A 11 -3.04 6.32 -10.96
CA SER A 11 -2.38 5.41 -11.90
C SER A 11 -2.72 5.77 -13.34
N SER A 12 -1.74 5.59 -14.22
CA SER A 12 -1.93 5.66 -15.67
C SER A 12 -2.68 4.45 -16.23
N GLN A 13 -2.89 3.40 -15.43
CA GLN A 13 -3.61 2.18 -15.78
C GLN A 13 -4.67 1.83 -14.71
N PRO A 14 -5.68 2.70 -14.49
CA PRO A 14 -6.57 2.59 -13.33
C PRO A 14 -7.43 1.32 -13.31
N ALA A 15 -7.84 0.81 -14.48
CA ALA A 15 -8.59 -0.44 -14.56
C ALA A 15 -7.74 -1.65 -14.15
N ALA A 16 -6.50 -1.73 -14.64
CA ALA A 16 -5.56 -2.79 -14.26
C ALA A 16 -5.19 -2.69 -12.77
N LEU A 17 -5.03 -1.48 -12.25
CA LEU A 17 -4.74 -1.27 -10.84
C LEU A 17 -5.90 -1.74 -9.94
N ARG A 18 -7.15 -1.42 -10.30
CA ARG A 18 -8.33 -1.94 -9.59
C ARG A 18 -8.37 -3.47 -9.59
N ALA A 19 -8.14 -4.11 -10.73
CA ALA A 19 -8.07 -5.57 -10.80
C ALA A 19 -6.94 -6.12 -9.91
N PHE A 20 -5.76 -5.50 -9.91
CA PHE A 20 -4.64 -5.90 -9.06
C PHE A 20 -4.99 -5.84 -7.56
N LEU A 21 -5.60 -4.74 -7.09
CA LEU A 21 -5.98 -4.58 -5.69
C LEU A 21 -6.97 -5.66 -5.22
N GLY A 22 -7.95 -6.02 -6.08
CA GLY A 22 -8.91 -7.08 -5.75
C GLY A 22 -8.32 -8.48 -5.88
N GLU A 23 -7.68 -8.80 -7.00
CA GLU A 23 -7.27 -10.17 -7.33
C GLU A 23 -5.94 -10.58 -6.71
N LYS A 24 -4.98 -9.65 -6.60
CA LYS A 24 -3.63 -9.93 -6.10
C LYS A 24 -3.55 -9.67 -4.61
N LEU A 25 -3.97 -8.49 -4.17
CA LEU A 25 -3.97 -8.16 -2.74
C LEU A 25 -5.16 -8.76 -2.00
N GLY A 26 -6.20 -9.22 -2.70
CA GLY A 26 -7.35 -9.87 -2.08
C GLY A 26 -8.26 -8.90 -1.32
N LEU A 27 -8.20 -7.60 -1.66
CA LEU A 27 -8.98 -6.59 -0.96
C LEU A 27 -10.46 -6.68 -1.37
N PRO A 28 -11.39 -6.79 -0.42
CA PRO A 28 -12.82 -6.67 -0.70
C PRO A 28 -13.14 -5.27 -1.22
N ALA A 29 -14.18 -5.17 -2.05
CA ALA A 29 -14.57 -3.89 -2.63
C ALA A 29 -16.07 -3.80 -2.89
N THR A 30 -16.56 -2.55 -2.88
CA THR A 30 -17.88 -2.17 -3.35
C THR A 30 -17.76 -1.52 -4.73
N ASP A 31 -18.46 -2.05 -5.74
CA ASP A 31 -18.60 -1.39 -7.06
C ASP A 31 -19.68 -0.31 -6.97
N VAL A 32 -19.29 0.96 -7.18
CA VAL A 32 -20.20 2.11 -7.18
C VAL A 32 -20.71 2.47 -8.58
N GLY A 33 -20.50 1.59 -9.55
CA GLY A 33 -20.99 1.69 -10.91
C GLY A 33 -19.87 1.82 -11.94
N GLY A 34 -20.05 1.21 -13.11
CA GLY A 34 -19.09 1.30 -14.22
C GLY A 34 -17.72 0.67 -13.92
N GLY A 35 -17.67 -0.26 -12.95
CA GLY A 35 -16.44 -0.87 -12.46
C GLY A 35 -15.67 0.01 -11.49
N TRP A 36 -16.21 1.14 -11.03
CA TRP A 36 -15.52 2.00 -10.08
C TRP A 36 -15.54 1.34 -8.69
N LEU A 37 -14.41 0.75 -8.30
CA LEU A 37 -14.29 0.00 -7.05
C LEU A 37 -13.81 0.89 -5.91
N ILE A 38 -14.47 0.78 -4.76
CA ILE A 38 -14.02 1.29 -3.47
C ILE A 38 -13.61 0.10 -2.61
N PHE A 39 -12.33 0.00 -2.25
CA PHE A 39 -11.79 -1.12 -1.49
C PHE A 39 -11.99 -0.92 0.01
N ASP A 40 -12.45 -1.95 0.69
CA ASP A 40 -12.61 -1.96 2.14
C ASP A 40 -11.26 -2.33 2.78
N LEU A 41 -10.70 -1.39 3.53
CA LEU A 41 -9.50 -1.61 4.32
C LEU A 41 -9.91 -1.98 5.75
N PRO A 42 -9.40 -3.09 6.32
CA PRO A 42 -9.83 -3.56 7.63
C PRO A 42 -9.43 -2.59 8.75
N GLU A 43 -8.26 -1.97 8.63
CA GLU A 43 -7.68 -1.03 9.58
C GLU A 43 -6.73 -0.07 8.85
N ALA A 44 -6.46 1.08 9.46
CA ALA A 44 -5.57 2.11 8.91
C ALA A 44 -4.97 2.94 10.04
N ASP A 45 -3.70 3.31 9.87
CA ASP A 45 -2.97 4.22 10.74
C ASP A 45 -2.47 5.45 9.98
N MET A 46 -2.20 6.52 10.71
CA MET A 46 -1.69 7.77 10.16
C MET A 46 -0.47 8.24 10.94
N GLY A 47 0.66 8.33 10.24
CA GLY A 47 1.88 8.97 10.73
C GLY A 47 2.03 10.40 10.19
N CYS A 48 2.98 11.13 10.77
CA CYS A 48 3.43 12.43 10.26
C CYS A 48 4.95 12.44 10.24
N HIS A 49 5.53 12.48 9.04
CA HIS A 49 6.97 12.61 8.86
C HIS A 49 7.35 14.08 8.62
N PRO A 50 8.53 14.53 9.09
CA PRO A 50 9.07 15.81 8.67
C PRO A 50 9.18 15.87 7.15
N ALA A 51 8.78 16.99 6.55
CA ALA A 51 9.04 17.24 5.14
C ALA A 51 10.53 17.57 4.94
N SER A 52 11.14 17.01 3.90
CA SER A 52 12.53 17.27 3.52
C SER A 52 12.68 17.35 2.00
N ASP A 53 13.48 18.32 1.53
CA ASP A 53 13.75 18.48 0.10
C ASP A 53 14.68 17.38 -0.45
N ALA A 54 15.37 16.66 0.43
CA ALA A 54 16.41 15.70 0.07
C ALA A 54 15.85 14.42 -0.58
N GLU A 55 14.64 14.02 -0.21
CA GLU A 55 14.04 12.73 -0.59
C GLU A 55 12.72 12.90 -1.36
N GLY A 56 12.43 14.12 -1.82
CA GLY A 56 11.17 14.42 -2.51
C GLY A 56 9.94 14.43 -1.59
N GLU A 57 10.16 14.51 -0.28
CA GLU A 57 9.15 14.53 0.77
C GLU A 57 8.60 15.94 0.93
N THR A 58 8.01 16.48 -0.14
CA THR A 58 7.48 17.85 -0.13
C THR A 58 6.26 17.96 0.78
N PRO A 59 6.04 19.09 1.48
CA PRO A 59 4.86 19.28 2.31
C PRO A 59 3.55 19.02 1.56
N GLY A 60 2.68 18.18 2.12
CA GLY A 60 1.41 17.78 1.49
C GLY A 60 1.51 16.55 0.58
N THR A 61 2.70 15.98 0.40
CA THR A 61 2.84 14.67 -0.26
C THR A 61 2.10 13.61 0.56
N HIS A 62 1.31 12.79 -0.13
CA HIS A 62 0.64 11.66 0.49
C HIS A 62 1.41 10.38 0.15
N TYR A 63 1.65 9.57 1.17
CA TYR A 63 2.27 8.27 1.07
C TYR A 63 1.30 7.20 1.57
N VAL A 64 1.00 6.21 0.73
CA VAL A 64 0.07 5.12 1.06
C VAL A 64 0.86 3.81 1.02
N SER A 65 0.93 3.14 2.17
CA SER A 65 1.55 1.84 2.34
C SER A 65 0.58 0.84 2.95
N PHE A 66 0.91 -0.44 2.86
CA PHE A 66 0.22 -1.51 3.55
C PHE A 66 1.09 -2.06 4.67
N TYR A 67 0.46 -2.58 5.72
CA TYR A 67 1.17 -3.29 6.78
C TYR A 67 0.64 -4.69 7.00
N CYS A 68 1.44 -5.51 7.68
CA CYS A 68 1.12 -6.89 8.01
C CYS A 68 1.86 -7.33 9.29
N ASP A 69 1.42 -8.44 9.89
CA ASP A 69 2.04 -8.99 11.09
C ASP A 69 3.37 -9.74 10.80
N ASP A 70 3.51 -10.32 9.60
CA ASP A 70 4.71 -11.05 9.16
C ASP A 70 5.02 -10.74 7.68
N VAL A 71 5.97 -9.83 7.45
CA VAL A 71 6.32 -9.38 6.10
C VAL A 71 6.93 -10.49 5.24
N ARG A 72 7.58 -11.50 5.84
CA ARG A 72 8.18 -12.61 5.08
C ARG A 72 7.09 -13.55 4.56
N SER A 73 6.15 -13.91 5.41
CA SER A 73 5.00 -14.75 5.03
C SER A 73 4.12 -14.03 4.01
N THR A 74 3.76 -12.77 4.26
CA THR A 74 2.93 -11.98 3.33
C THR A 74 3.63 -11.76 1.99
N ARG A 75 4.94 -11.46 1.96
CA ARG A 75 5.70 -11.37 0.70
C ARG A 75 5.62 -12.68 -0.09
N ALA A 76 5.83 -13.82 0.55
CA ALA A 76 5.78 -15.13 -0.11
C ALA A 76 4.40 -15.42 -0.71
N GLU A 77 3.33 -15.14 0.04
CA GLU A 77 1.96 -15.31 -0.42
C GLU A 77 1.63 -14.41 -1.62
N LEU A 78 1.96 -13.12 -1.54
CA LEU A 78 1.73 -12.17 -2.62
C LEU A 78 2.56 -12.52 -3.86
N SER A 79 3.81 -12.96 -3.69
CA SER A 79 4.63 -13.47 -4.79
C SER A 79 4.02 -14.70 -5.44
N ALA A 80 3.44 -15.63 -4.67
CA ALA A 80 2.72 -16.77 -5.24
C ALA A 80 1.48 -16.36 -6.05
N ARG A 81 0.89 -15.21 -5.75
CA ARG A 81 -0.19 -14.60 -6.54
C ARG A 81 0.34 -13.81 -7.75
N GLY A 82 1.65 -13.67 -7.92
CA GLY A 82 2.29 -12.96 -9.04
C GLY A 82 2.57 -11.48 -8.77
N VAL A 83 2.67 -11.06 -7.50
CA VAL A 83 3.16 -9.72 -7.14
C VAL A 83 4.68 -9.68 -7.23
N GLU A 84 5.19 -8.68 -7.96
CA GLU A 84 6.63 -8.45 -8.14
C GLU A 84 7.16 -7.45 -7.11
N PHE A 85 8.06 -7.94 -6.24
CA PHE A 85 8.79 -7.12 -5.28
C PHE A 85 10.05 -6.52 -5.93
N THR A 86 10.38 -5.28 -5.56
CA THR A 86 11.48 -4.52 -6.18
C THR A 86 12.76 -4.51 -5.36
N ASP A 87 12.68 -4.90 -4.10
CA ASP A 87 13.80 -4.96 -3.16
C ASP A 87 13.65 -6.14 -2.20
N ASP A 88 14.68 -6.33 -1.39
CA ASP A 88 14.66 -7.27 -0.27
C ASP A 88 14.10 -6.62 0.99
N ILE A 89 13.64 -7.47 1.91
CA ILE A 89 13.16 -7.03 3.22
C ILE A 89 14.33 -6.43 4.01
N ALA A 90 14.17 -5.17 4.41
CA ALA A 90 15.16 -4.43 5.18
C ALA A 90 14.55 -3.85 6.47
N ASP A 91 15.39 -3.67 7.49
CA ASP A 91 15.04 -2.91 8.68
C ASP A 91 15.12 -1.40 8.36
N VAL A 92 14.02 -0.69 8.56
CA VAL A 92 13.88 0.74 8.28
C VAL A 92 13.67 1.57 9.55
N GLY A 93 14.03 1.01 10.72
CA GLY A 93 14.01 1.68 12.02
C GLY A 93 12.66 1.69 12.73
N TYR A 94 11.55 1.70 11.99
CA TYR A 94 10.18 1.56 12.54
C TYR A 94 9.55 0.19 12.29
N GLY A 95 10.29 -0.72 11.66
CA GLY A 95 9.80 -2.02 11.22
C GLY A 95 10.67 -2.65 10.15
N LEU A 96 10.19 -3.78 9.63
CA LEU A 96 10.76 -4.42 8.43
C LEU A 96 9.93 -4.04 7.22
N ALA A 97 10.55 -3.57 6.14
CA ALA A 97 9.84 -3.10 4.95
C ALA A 97 10.41 -3.69 3.66
N THR A 98 9.57 -3.75 2.64
CA THR A 98 9.93 -4.07 1.24
C THR A 98 8.90 -3.40 0.32
N HIS A 99 9.23 -3.24 -0.96
CA HIS A 99 8.36 -2.60 -1.94
C HIS A 99 7.95 -3.54 -3.07
N PHE A 100 6.77 -3.31 -3.63
CA PHE A 100 6.27 -4.01 -4.82
C PHE A 100 5.62 -3.05 -5.81
N ARG A 101 5.55 -3.48 -7.07
CA ARG A 101 4.91 -2.70 -8.14
C ARG A 101 3.45 -3.08 -8.30
N MET A 102 2.62 -2.06 -8.46
CA MET A 102 1.26 -2.18 -8.98
C MET A 102 1.17 -1.56 -10.39
N PRO A 103 0.12 -1.91 -11.18
CA PRO A 103 -0.05 -1.40 -12.54
C PRO A 103 -0.04 0.13 -12.65
N GLY A 104 0.53 0.62 -13.75
CA GLY A 104 0.67 2.05 -14.03
C GLY A 104 1.85 2.73 -13.32
N GLY A 105 2.81 1.95 -12.82
CA GLY A 105 4.07 2.45 -12.25
C GLY A 105 3.98 2.85 -10.79
N VAL A 106 2.98 2.36 -10.06
CA VAL A 106 2.80 2.67 -8.63
C VAL A 106 3.71 1.74 -7.82
N LEU A 107 4.67 2.33 -7.11
CA LEU A 107 5.50 1.62 -6.15
C LEU A 107 4.87 1.76 -4.76
N VAL A 108 4.73 0.65 -4.04
CA VAL A 108 4.09 0.62 -2.73
C VAL A 108 4.93 -0.16 -1.74
N GLU A 109 5.03 0.36 -0.53
CA GLU A 109 5.64 -0.33 0.59
C GLU A 109 4.65 -1.30 1.27
N LEU A 110 5.17 -2.49 1.58
CA LEU A 110 4.62 -3.41 2.54
C LEU A 110 5.57 -3.47 3.73
N TYR A 111 5.07 -3.20 4.94
CA TYR A 111 5.91 -3.27 6.14
C TYR A 111 5.28 -4.07 7.28
N GLN A 112 6.14 -4.54 8.18
CA GLN A 112 5.79 -5.12 9.47
C GLN A 112 6.23 -4.14 10.55
N PRO A 113 5.29 -3.53 11.31
CA PRO A 113 5.62 -2.57 12.35
C PRO A 113 6.42 -3.22 13.49
N SER A 114 7.35 -2.47 14.08
CA SER A 114 8.04 -2.85 15.33
C SER A 114 7.35 -2.30 16.58
N TYR A 115 6.20 -1.64 16.42
CA TYR A 115 5.38 -1.06 17.47
C TYR A 115 4.04 -1.80 17.59
N SER A 116 3.41 -1.73 18.76
CA SER A 116 2.09 -2.33 18.98
C SER A 116 1.01 -1.56 18.22
N LYS A 117 0.18 -2.30 17.48
CA LYS A 117 -1.08 -1.83 16.89
C LYS A 117 -2.20 -1.90 17.92
#